data_AF-G7VG91-F1
#
_entry.id   AF-G7VG91-F1
#
_cell.length_a   1.000
_cell.length_b   1.000
_cell.length_c   1.000
_cell.angle_alpha   90.00
_cell.angle_beta   90.00
_cell.angle_gamma   90.00
#
_symmetry.space_group_name_H-M   'P 1'
#
loop_
_entity.id
_entity.type
_entity.pdbx_description
1 polymer ?
#
loop_
_entity_poly.entity_id
_entity_poly.type
_entity_poly.pdbx_seq_one_letter_code
_entity_poly.pdbx_strand_id
1 'polypeptide(L)'
;MKVRTRKGVFELKPDSPANYRRLYVDVFSVAAALSEPEELFRSAAEAGVEAAFVVDAWHESHTPLARRYLEACRRYRLDCRLSEQKPAELYAAELCEAECGAGCAVVTRDYDAVAVVKNCAVLLFRGGRFWRVVR
;
A
#
# COMPACT_ATOMS: atom_id res chain seq x y z
N MET A 1 6.37 -14.20 13.08
CA MET A 1 5.84 -13.46 14.25
C MET A 1 4.33 -13.58 14.24
N LYS A 2 3.68 -13.89 15.37
CA LYS A 2 2.22 -13.86 15.46
C LYS A 2 1.78 -12.52 16.06
N VAL A 3 0.81 -11.85 15.44
CA VAL A 3 0.26 -10.57 15.88
C VAL A 3 -1.23 -10.71 16.12
N ARG A 4 -1.69 -10.31 17.29
CA ARG A 4 -3.11 -10.23 17.62
C ARG A 4 -3.58 -8.78 17.48
N THR A 5 -4.65 -8.58 16.72
CA THR A 5 -5.33 -7.28 16.57
C THR A 5 -6.82 -7.46 16.89
N ARG A 6 -7.60 -6.37 16.84
CA ARG A 6 -9.07 -6.46 16.91
C ARG A 6 -9.67 -7.23 15.72
N LYS A 7 -8.93 -7.36 14.61
CA LYS A 7 -9.36 -7.97 13.35
C LYS A 7 -9.00 -9.45 13.24
N GLY A 8 -8.18 -9.98 14.15
CA GLY A 8 -7.80 -11.40 14.15
C GLY A 8 -6.38 -11.65 14.64
N VAL A 9 -5.91 -12.88 14.41
CA VAL A 9 -4.52 -13.28 14.66
C VAL A 9 -3.86 -13.54 13.32
N PHE A 10 -2.73 -12.88 13.09
CA PHE A 10 -2.01 -12.92 11.81
C PHE A 10 -0.60 -13.45 12.03
N GLU A 11 -0.19 -14.39 11.17
CA GLU A 11 1.19 -14.83 11.10
C GLU A 11 1.96 -13.98 10.07
N LEU A 12 3.05 -13.38 10.51
CA LEU A 12 3.89 -12.48 9.73
C LEU A 12 5.26 -13.09 9.51
N LYS A 13 5.74 -13.10 8.27
CA LYS A 13 7.12 -13.44 7.90
C LYS A 13 7.82 -12.21 7.32
N PRO A 14 9.10 -11.94 7.66
CA PRO A 14 9.87 -10.90 6.98
C PRO A 14 9.84 -11.15 5.46
N ASP A 15 9.66 -10.08 4.70
CA ASP A 15 9.62 -10.14 3.23
C ASP A 15 10.12 -8.82 2.64
N SER A 16 10.23 -8.75 1.31
CA SER A 16 10.72 -7.58 0.58
C SER A 16 9.77 -7.20 -0.55
N PRO A 17 9.47 -5.90 -0.76
CA PRO A 17 8.73 -5.44 -1.93
C PRO A 17 9.40 -5.82 -3.26
N ALA A 18 10.73 -5.99 -3.26
CA ALA A 18 11.49 -6.40 -4.44
C ALA A 18 11.18 -7.84 -4.92
N ASN A 19 10.49 -8.65 -4.11
CA ASN A 19 10.10 -10.01 -4.48
C ASN A 19 8.83 -10.05 -5.36
N TYR A 20 8.24 -8.90 -5.67
CA TYR A 20 6.97 -8.79 -6.38
C TYR A 20 7.12 -8.04 -7.67
N ARG A 21 6.35 -8.48 -8.67
CA ARG A 21 6.37 -7.87 -10.01
C ARG A 21 5.78 -6.47 -10.03
N ARG A 22 4.75 -6.25 -9.22
CA ARG A 22 4.06 -4.98 -9.07
C ARG A 22 3.50 -4.82 -7.66
N LEU A 23 3.52 -3.60 -7.17
CA LEU A 23 3.01 -3.23 -5.85
C LEU A 23 1.77 -2.34 -5.99
N TYR A 24 0.82 -2.51 -5.06
CA TYR A 24 -0.34 -1.63 -4.90
C TYR A 24 -0.26 -1.02 -3.51
N VAL A 25 0.15 0.25 -3.46
CA VAL A 25 0.56 0.90 -2.22
C VAL A 25 -0.56 1.76 -1.70
N ASP A 26 -1.08 1.43 -0.53
CA ASP A 26 -1.91 2.36 0.25
C ASP A 26 -1.02 3.49 0.77
N VAL A 27 -1.11 4.64 0.09
CA VAL A 27 -0.23 5.79 0.31
C VAL A 27 -0.41 6.35 1.70
N PHE A 28 -1.66 6.54 2.15
CA PHE A 28 -1.94 7.27 3.38
C PHE A 28 -1.37 6.54 4.58
N SER A 29 -1.59 5.23 4.68
CA SER A 29 -1.10 4.48 5.82
C SER A 29 0.43 4.42 5.82
N VAL A 30 1.07 4.09 4.68
CA VAL A 30 2.53 3.95 4.57
C VAL A 30 3.23 5.28 4.79
N ALA A 31 2.78 6.35 4.14
CA ALA A 31 3.36 7.68 4.27
C ALA A 31 3.27 8.21 5.72
N ALA A 32 2.17 7.92 6.43
CA ALA A 32 2.02 8.27 7.85
C ALA A 32 2.98 7.52 8.79
N ALA A 33 3.73 6.52 8.32
CA ALA A 33 4.80 5.87 9.09
C ALA A 33 6.18 6.49 8.86
N LEU A 34 6.32 7.40 7.90
CA LEU A 34 7.59 8.01 7.53
C LEU A 34 7.74 9.38 8.21
N SER A 35 8.98 9.74 8.55
CA SER A 35 9.31 11.08 9.02
C SER A 35 9.17 12.13 7.91
N GLU A 36 9.47 11.73 6.67
CA GLU A 36 9.29 12.54 5.46
C GLU A 36 8.37 11.77 4.48
N PRO A 37 7.06 12.05 4.46
CA PRO A 37 6.10 11.37 3.57
C PRO A 37 6.50 11.38 2.09
N GLU A 38 7.18 12.44 1.63
CA GLU A 38 7.63 12.56 0.24
C GLU A 38 8.68 11.50 -0.15
N GLU A 39 9.41 10.94 0.83
CA GLU A 39 10.39 9.86 0.58
C GLU A 39 9.76 8.62 -0.03
N LEU A 40 8.49 8.33 0.26
CA LEU A 40 7.77 7.22 -0.36
C LEU A 40 7.79 7.33 -1.90
N PHE A 41 7.54 8.53 -2.42
CA PHE A 41 7.45 8.79 -3.85
C PHE A 41 8.84 8.93 -4.48
N ARG A 42 9.71 9.74 -3.85
CA ARG A 42 11.09 9.95 -4.30
C ARG A 42 11.84 8.62 -4.43
N SER A 43 11.84 7.81 -3.38
CA SER A 43 12.57 6.55 -3.35
C SER A 43 12.01 5.51 -4.34
N ALA A 44 10.69 5.48 -4.54
CA ALA A 44 10.09 4.55 -5.49
C ALA A 44 10.44 4.89 -6.93
N ALA A 45 10.46 6.19 -7.27
CA ALA A 45 10.89 6.65 -8.58
C ALA A 45 12.38 6.36 -8.82
N GLU A 46 13.25 6.61 -7.83
CA GLU A 46 14.68 6.33 -7.91
C GLU A 46 14.98 4.83 -8.04
N ALA A 47 14.24 3.99 -7.31
CA ALA A 47 14.40 2.54 -7.35
C ALA A 47 13.75 1.88 -8.59
N GLY A 48 13.03 2.63 -9.42
CA GLY A 48 12.35 2.09 -10.60
C GLY A 48 11.29 1.04 -10.26
N VAL A 49 10.61 1.21 -9.12
CA VAL A 49 9.63 0.23 -8.63
C VAL A 49 8.36 0.30 -9.47
N GLU A 50 7.95 -0.84 -10.01
CA GLU A 50 6.64 -0.99 -10.65
C GLU A 50 5.54 -0.97 -9.57
N ALA A 51 4.89 0.18 -9.40
CA ALA A 51 3.89 0.36 -8.36
C ALA A 51 2.73 1.27 -8.80
N ALA A 52 1.53 0.91 -8.37
CA ALA A 52 0.37 1.79 -8.33
C ALA A 52 0.18 2.35 -6.92
N PHE A 53 0.23 3.67 -6.78
CA PHE A 53 0.06 4.38 -5.51
C PHE A 53 -1.41 4.77 -5.35
N VAL A 54 -2.08 4.12 -4.41
CA VAL A 54 -3.49 4.32 -4.14
C VAL A 54 -3.66 5.41 -3.09
N VAL A 55 -4.23 6.53 -3.51
CA VAL A 55 -4.42 7.74 -2.72
C VAL A 55 -5.86 7.77 -2.21
N ASP A 56 -6.04 7.85 -0.89
CA ASP A 56 -7.36 7.99 -0.28
C ASP A 56 -7.97 9.37 -0.59
N ALA A 57 -9.16 9.37 -1.17
CA ALA A 57 -10.00 10.54 -1.35
C ALA A 57 -11.47 10.24 -1.02
N TRP A 58 -11.71 9.21 -0.22
CA TRP A 58 -13.07 8.78 0.18
C TRP A 58 -13.69 9.76 1.17
N HIS A 59 -12.87 10.39 2.02
CA HIS A 59 -13.34 11.31 3.05
C HIS A 59 -12.90 12.75 2.75
N GLU A 60 -13.81 13.72 2.87
CA GLU A 60 -13.53 15.13 2.53
C GLU A 60 -12.33 15.72 3.29
N SER A 61 -12.14 15.31 4.54
CA SER A 61 -10.98 15.71 5.36
C SER A 61 -9.63 15.28 4.78
N HIS A 62 -9.59 14.27 3.91
CA HIS A 62 -8.37 13.79 3.26
C HIS A 62 -8.00 14.64 2.04
N THR A 63 -8.93 15.41 1.48
CA THR A 63 -8.76 16.14 0.20
C THR A 63 -7.48 16.98 0.10
N PRO A 64 -7.11 17.81 1.11
CA PRO A 64 -5.89 18.61 1.02
C PRO A 64 -4.62 17.75 0.95
N LEU A 65 -4.60 16.65 1.71
CA LEU A 65 -3.45 15.73 1.75
C LEU A 65 -3.40 14.87 0.48
N ALA A 66 -4.54 14.38 0.01
CA ALA A 66 -4.67 13.64 -1.25
C ALA A 66 -4.10 14.46 -2.42
N ARG A 67 -4.45 15.76 -2.49
CA ARG A 67 -3.90 16.67 -3.51
C ARG A 67 -2.37 16.75 -3.45
N ARG A 68 -1.77 16.87 -2.27
CA ARG A 68 -0.30 16.90 -2.11
C ARG A 68 0.35 15.61 -2.60
N TYR A 69 -0.24 14.46 -2.31
CA TYR A 69 0.28 13.19 -2.80
C TYR A 69 0.13 13.03 -4.31
N LEU A 70 -0.97 13.48 -4.90
CA LEU A 70 -1.12 13.52 -6.36
C LEU A 70 -0.11 14.46 -7.03
N GLU A 71 0.23 15.60 -6.41
CA GLU A 71 1.29 16.47 -6.88
C GLU A 71 2.66 15.80 -6.83
N ALA A 72 2.96 15.06 -5.75
CA ALA A 72 4.19 14.26 -5.64
C ALA A 72 4.25 13.18 -6.73
N CYS A 73 3.16 12.44 -6.95
CA CYS A 73 3.04 11.48 -8.03
C CYS A 73 3.37 12.09 -9.40
N ARG A 74 2.78 13.25 -9.70
CA ARG A 74 3.02 13.97 -10.97
C ARG A 74 4.47 14.42 -11.09
N ARG A 75 5.07 14.94 -10.01
CA ARG A 75 6.47 15.36 -9.96
C ARG A 75 7.41 14.21 -10.27
N TYR A 76 7.17 13.04 -9.66
CA TYR A 76 8.01 11.85 -9.80
C TYR A 76 7.57 10.88 -10.91
N ARG A 77 6.53 11.22 -11.68
CA ARG A 77 5.96 10.42 -12.78
C ARG A 77 5.53 9.01 -12.36
N LEU A 78 4.92 8.89 -11.19
CA LEU A 78 4.42 7.62 -10.64
C LEU A 78 2.97 7.37 -11.05
N ASP A 79 2.59 6.09 -11.20
CA ASP A 79 1.19 5.69 -11.42
C ASP A 79 0.40 5.86 -10.12
N CYS A 80 -0.54 6.81 -10.10
CA CYS A 80 -1.36 7.08 -8.93
C CYS A 80 -2.85 6.93 -9.24
N ARG A 81 -3.54 6.22 -8.36
CA ARG A 81 -4.97 5.90 -8.46
C ARG A 81 -5.70 6.50 -7.28
N LEU A 82 -6.79 7.20 -7.56
CA LEU A 82 -7.60 7.84 -6.54
C LEU A 82 -8.67 6.87 -6.04
N SER A 83 -8.77 6.69 -4.73
CA SER A 83 -9.83 5.89 -4.10
C SER A 83 -10.92 6.83 -3.58
N GLU A 84 -11.97 7.03 -4.37
CA GLU A 84 -13.07 7.96 -4.06
C GLU A 84 -14.29 7.30 -3.43
N GLN A 85 -14.31 5.97 -3.30
CA GLN A 85 -15.49 5.20 -2.88
C GLN A 85 -15.28 4.31 -1.65
N LYS A 86 -14.03 4.13 -1.23
CA LYS A 86 -13.65 3.24 -0.12
C LYS A 86 -12.24 3.58 0.37
N PRO A 87 -11.86 3.08 1.56
CA PRO A 87 -10.48 3.15 2.04
C PRO A 87 -9.45 2.63 1.02
N ALA A 88 -8.29 3.28 0.97
CA ALA A 88 -7.26 3.02 -0.03
C ALA A 88 -6.72 1.57 -0.01
N GLU A 89 -6.61 0.94 1.15
CA GLU A 89 -6.15 -0.44 1.30
C GLU A 89 -7.11 -1.46 0.67
N LEU A 90 -8.41 -1.19 0.71
CA LEU A 90 -9.42 -2.05 0.09
C LEU A 90 -9.40 -1.89 -1.41
N TYR A 91 -9.28 -0.65 -1.90
CA TYR A 91 -9.17 -0.41 -3.33
C TYR A 91 -7.85 -0.94 -3.91
N ALA A 92 -6.74 -0.82 -3.18
CA ALA A 92 -5.46 -1.42 -3.54
C ALA A 92 -5.54 -2.94 -3.66
N ALA A 93 -6.27 -3.60 -2.75
CA ALA A 93 -6.56 -5.02 -2.84
C ALA A 93 -7.35 -5.39 -4.09
N GLU A 94 -8.42 -4.63 -4.40
CA GLU A 94 -9.23 -4.85 -5.60
C GLU A 94 -8.42 -4.68 -6.89
N LEU A 95 -7.64 -3.60 -7.00
CA LEU A 95 -6.75 -3.38 -8.13
C LEU A 95 -5.73 -4.50 -8.26
N CYS A 96 -5.12 -4.93 -7.15
CA CYS A 96 -4.15 -6.01 -7.18
C CYS A 96 -4.74 -7.30 -7.73
N GLU A 97 -5.92 -7.70 -7.25
CA GLU A 97 -6.61 -8.92 -7.73
C GLU A 97 -7.03 -8.80 -9.19
N ALA A 98 -7.52 -7.63 -9.62
CA ALA A 98 -8.03 -7.43 -10.97
C ALA A 98 -6.93 -7.32 -12.03
N GLU A 99 -5.82 -6.65 -11.71
CA GLU A 99 -4.77 -6.30 -12.68
C GLU A 99 -3.60 -7.31 -12.68
N CYS A 100 -3.37 -8.06 -11.59
CA CYS A 100 -2.20 -8.95 -11.49
C CYS A 100 -2.43 -10.29 -10.78
N GLY A 101 -3.00 -10.29 -9.57
CA GLY A 101 -3.13 -11.48 -8.74
C GLY A 101 -1.78 -12.02 -8.24
N ALA A 102 -1.52 -13.31 -8.48
CA ALA A 102 -0.36 -14.00 -7.94
C ALA A 102 0.98 -13.36 -8.40
N GLY A 103 1.93 -13.23 -7.47
CA GLY A 103 3.23 -12.59 -7.72
C GLY A 103 3.22 -11.07 -7.66
N CYS A 104 2.10 -10.45 -7.27
CA CYS A 104 1.98 -9.05 -6.89
C CYS A 104 1.62 -8.90 -5.42
N ALA A 105 1.76 -7.69 -4.89
CA ALA A 105 1.48 -7.42 -3.48
C ALA A 105 0.76 -6.10 -3.25
N VAL A 106 -0.12 -6.11 -2.24
CA VAL A 106 -0.63 -4.90 -1.60
C VAL A 106 0.34 -4.50 -0.49
N VAL A 107 0.73 -3.23 -0.46
CA VAL A 107 1.57 -2.64 0.60
C VAL A 107 0.69 -1.70 1.42
N THR A 108 0.54 -1.99 2.70
CA THR A 108 -0.29 -1.18 3.61
C THR A 108 0.22 -1.34 5.05
N ARG A 109 -0.37 -0.62 5.99
CA ARG A 109 -0.25 -0.88 7.43
C ARG A 109 -1.54 -1.43 8.03
N ASP A 110 -2.63 -1.40 7.29
CA ASP A 110 -3.93 -1.87 7.75
C ASP A 110 -4.12 -3.35 7.42
N TYR A 111 -4.71 -4.09 8.36
CA TYR A 111 -5.06 -5.49 8.21
C TYR A 111 -6.36 -5.70 7.42
N ASP A 112 -7.13 -4.65 7.08
CA ASP A 112 -8.39 -4.81 6.32
C ASP A 112 -8.16 -5.39 4.92
N ALA A 113 -7.06 -5.03 4.25
CA ALA A 113 -6.67 -5.66 2.98
C ALA A 113 -6.52 -7.19 3.12
N VAL A 114 -6.07 -7.67 4.28
CA VAL A 114 -5.91 -9.10 4.55
C VAL A 114 -7.26 -9.83 4.58
N ALA A 115 -8.37 -9.17 4.84
CA ALA A 115 -9.68 -9.83 4.84
C ALA A 115 -10.21 -10.09 3.41
N VAL A 116 -9.81 -9.27 2.44
CA VAL A 116 -10.43 -9.25 1.10
C VAL A 116 -9.55 -9.83 -0.01
N VAL A 117 -8.22 -9.77 0.15
CA VAL A 117 -7.26 -10.30 -0.84
C VAL A 117 -7.40 -11.82 -0.98
N LYS A 118 -7.21 -12.38 -2.16
CA LYS A 118 -7.30 -13.83 -2.42
C LYS A 118 -5.99 -14.40 -2.94
N ASN A 119 -5.44 -13.80 -3.99
CA ASN A 119 -4.27 -14.28 -4.72
C ASN A 119 -3.04 -13.39 -4.52
N CYS A 120 -3.25 -12.09 -4.29
CA CYS A 120 -2.14 -11.19 -4.01
C CYS A 120 -1.51 -11.47 -2.64
N ALA A 121 -0.22 -11.13 -2.50
CA ALA A 121 0.38 -11.05 -1.18
C ALA A 121 -0.05 -9.75 -0.48
N VAL A 122 -0.03 -9.73 0.85
CA VAL A 122 -0.16 -8.51 1.65
C VAL A 122 1.12 -8.28 2.43
N LEU A 123 1.80 -7.18 2.12
CA LEU A 123 2.98 -6.69 2.82
C LEU A 123 2.58 -5.59 3.81
N LEU A 124 2.71 -5.89 5.09
CA LEU A 124 2.51 -4.94 6.16
C LEU A 124 3.80 -4.18 6.44
N PHE A 125 3.77 -2.86 6.28
CA PHE A 125 4.87 -2.00 6.67
C PHE A 125 4.82 -1.72 8.18
N ARG A 126 5.82 -2.18 8.92
CA ARG A 126 5.83 -2.06 10.39
C ARG A 126 7.27 -1.95 10.90
N GLY A 127 7.53 -0.87 11.66
CA GLY A 127 8.83 -0.64 12.29
C GLY A 127 9.97 -0.50 11.28
N GLY A 128 9.71 0.15 10.15
CA GLY A 128 10.68 0.32 9.06
C GLY A 128 10.97 -0.95 8.26
N ARG A 129 10.16 -2.01 8.40
CA ARG A 129 10.35 -3.30 7.73
C ARG A 129 9.06 -3.79 7.10
N PHE A 130 9.17 -4.60 6.06
CA PHE A 130 8.04 -5.25 5.41
C PHE A 130 7.84 -6.66 5.95
N TRP A 131 6.58 -6.99 6.18
CA TRP A 131 6.16 -8.27 6.72
C TRP A 131 5.05 -8.84 5.86
N ARG A 132 5.29 -9.97 5.22
CA ARG A 132 4.24 -10.68 4.52
C ARG A 132 3.32 -11.38 5.49
N VAL A 133 2.03 -11.22 5.28
CA VAL A 133 1.00 -12.02 5.95
C VAL A 133 0.99 -13.43 5.36
N VAL A 134 1.08 -14.43 6.23
CA VAL A 134 0.98 -15.85 5.90
C VAL A 134 -0.38 -16.32 6.40
N ARG A 135 -1.18 -16.85 5.47
CA ARG A 135 -2.43 -17.54 5.78
C ARG A 135 -2.17 -19.02 6.02
#